data_AF-A0A3C1G9N2-F1
#
_entry.id   AF-A0A3C1G9N2-F1
#
_cell.length_a   1.000
_cell.length_b   1.000
_cell.length_c   1.000
_cell.angle_alpha   90.00
_cell.angle_beta   90.00
_cell.angle_gamma   90.00
#
_symmetry.space_group_name_H-M   'P 1'
#
loop_
_entity.id
_entity.type
_entity.pdbx_description
1 polymer ?
#
loop_
_entity_poly.entity_id
_entity_poly.type
_entity_poly.pdbx_seq_one_letter_code
_entity_poly.pdbx_strand_id
1 'polypeptide(L)'
;MIDRTAACAWLGSDTLATSGQNTFLVASKIVRIGAALVGTCGTPSAGRFLRAYTLLPTDADHEATVRWVDDLVGAWRSWARDEHYADKDTGDTPWWAIVATPLGLWSLGSDGSVVEHADDYAAEGSGAGPALGALWGMAVSGGVVGRERVELAVVAAIAHGDGCGGTVRVEMTEYTERRTG
;
A
#
# COMPACT_ATOMS: atom_id res chain seq x y z
N MET A 1 -5.36 6.22 0.47
CA MET A 1 -6.48 7.15 0.70
C MET A 1 -7.60 6.79 -0.26
N ILE A 2 -8.85 6.83 0.18
CA ILE A 2 -10.03 6.60 -0.65
C ILE A 2 -10.81 7.90 -0.76
N ASP A 3 -11.35 8.16 -1.93
CA ASP A 3 -12.40 9.13 -2.15
C ASP A 3 -13.67 8.36 -2.53
N ARG A 4 -14.56 8.18 -1.55
CA ARG A 4 -15.81 7.42 -1.73
C ARG A 4 -16.80 8.14 -2.65
N THR A 5 -16.72 9.47 -2.74
CA THR A 5 -17.60 10.25 -3.61
C THR A 5 -17.20 10.08 -5.07
N ALA A 6 -15.89 10.09 -5.33
CA ALA A 6 -15.33 9.86 -6.67
C ALA A 6 -15.15 8.37 -7.01
N ALA A 7 -15.49 7.45 -6.10
CA ALA A 7 -15.26 6.01 -6.24
C ALA A 7 -13.84 5.67 -6.70
N CYS A 8 -12.84 6.34 -6.11
CA CYS A 8 -11.43 6.13 -6.44
C CYS A 8 -10.56 6.00 -5.20
N ALA A 9 -9.37 5.43 -5.39
CA ALA A 9 -8.34 5.32 -4.37
C ALA A 9 -7.01 5.83 -4.89
N TRP A 10 -6.30 6.52 -4.02
CA TRP A 10 -4.99 7.10 -4.25
C TRP A 10 -3.98 6.43 -3.32
N LEU A 11 -2.82 6.07 -3.86
CA LEU A 11 -1.72 5.53 -3.09
C LEU A 11 -0.42 6.27 -3.42
N GLY A 12 0.31 6.64 -2.38
CA GLY A 12 1.57 7.37 -2.50
C GLY A 12 2.72 6.62 -1.85
N SER A 13 3.92 6.77 -2.40
CA SER A 13 5.16 6.28 -1.80
C SER A 13 6.32 7.23 -2.06
N ASP A 14 7.32 7.19 -1.20
CA ASP A 14 8.64 7.69 -1.52
C ASP A 14 9.38 6.69 -2.44
N THR A 15 10.63 6.99 -2.81
CA THR A 15 11.43 6.16 -3.73
C THR A 15 12.77 5.72 -3.15
N LEU A 16 13.02 5.99 -1.86
CA LEU A 16 14.24 5.55 -1.19
C LEU A 16 14.11 4.11 -0.70
N ALA A 17 15.13 3.29 -0.91
CA ALA A 17 15.28 2.03 -0.22
C ALA A 17 16.60 2.02 0.56
N THR A 18 16.61 1.28 1.66
CA THR A 18 17.76 1.16 2.55
C THR A 18 18.19 -0.30 2.63
N SER A 19 19.51 -0.53 2.70
CA SER A 19 20.10 -1.84 2.97
C SER A 19 21.33 -1.64 3.87
N GLY A 20 21.14 -1.85 5.17
CA GLY A 20 22.13 -1.46 6.16
C GLY A 20 22.36 0.05 6.12
N GLN A 21 23.60 0.47 5.88
CA GLN A 21 23.99 1.89 5.79
C GLN A 21 23.86 2.47 4.37
N ASN A 22 23.51 1.64 3.38
CA ASN A 22 23.41 2.09 2.00
C ASN A 22 21.99 2.54 1.66
N THR A 23 21.91 3.61 0.87
CA THR A 23 20.67 4.11 0.29
C THR A 23 20.70 3.97 -1.23
N PHE A 24 19.56 3.64 -1.83
CA PHE A 24 19.40 3.58 -3.27
C PHE A 24 17.98 3.94 -3.66
N LEU A 25 17.80 4.40 -4.90
CA LEU A 25 16.47 4.75 -5.42
C LEU A 25 15.83 3.54 -6.10
N VAL A 26 14.55 3.35 -5.86
CA VAL A 26 13.69 2.40 -6.57
C VAL A 26 12.71 3.16 -7.45
N ALA A 27 12.33 2.58 -8.61
CA ALA A 27 11.44 3.26 -9.55
C ALA A 27 10.06 3.56 -8.93
N SER A 28 9.49 2.58 -8.23
CA SER A 28 8.24 2.67 -7.49
C SER A 28 8.16 1.56 -6.44
N LYS A 29 7.55 1.87 -5.29
CA LYS A 29 7.13 0.88 -4.27
C LYS A 29 5.66 0.50 -4.40
N ILE A 30 4.97 1.04 -5.40
CA ILE A 30 3.56 0.78 -5.71
C ILE A 30 3.48 -0.18 -6.89
N VAL A 31 2.69 -1.24 -6.73
CA VAL A 31 2.35 -2.21 -7.77
C VAL A 31 0.85 -2.19 -8.00
N ARG A 32 0.42 -2.17 -9.26
CA ARG A 32 -0.99 -2.28 -9.64
C ARG A 32 -1.34 -3.73 -9.92
N ILE A 33 -2.44 -4.21 -9.34
CA ILE A 33 -2.98 -5.56 -9.54
C ILE A 33 -4.46 -5.42 -9.84
N GLY A 34 -4.82 -5.44 -11.12
CA GLY A 34 -6.18 -5.10 -11.56
C GLY A 34 -6.58 -3.68 -11.11
N ALA A 35 -7.72 -3.58 -10.44
CA ALA A 35 -8.22 -2.33 -9.85
C ALA A 35 -7.65 -2.00 -8.46
N ALA A 36 -6.72 -2.79 -7.93
CA ALA A 36 -6.05 -2.54 -6.66
C ALA A 36 -4.66 -1.90 -6.85
N LEU A 37 -4.29 -1.04 -5.90
CA LEU A 37 -2.93 -0.53 -5.72
C LEU A 37 -2.35 -1.17 -4.45
N VAL A 38 -1.13 -1.70 -4.54
CA VAL A 38 -0.42 -2.29 -3.40
C VAL A 38 0.91 -1.57 -3.22
N GLY A 39 1.08 -0.92 -2.07
CA GLY A 39 2.29 -0.23 -1.67
C GLY A 39 3.06 -1.07 -0.67
N THR A 40 4.35 -1.30 -0.89
CA THR A 40 5.18 -2.12 0.00
C THR A 40 6.17 -1.28 0.79
N CYS A 41 6.42 -1.66 2.03
CA CYS A 41 7.57 -1.20 2.80
C CYS A 41 8.34 -2.38 3.44
N GLY A 42 9.54 -2.11 3.94
CA GLY A 42 10.50 -3.14 4.33
C GLY A 42 11.40 -3.54 3.15
N THR A 43 11.64 -4.83 2.98
CA THR A 43 12.62 -5.32 1.99
C THR A 43 12.11 -5.18 0.53
N PRO A 44 12.91 -4.65 -0.42
CA PRO A 44 12.49 -4.45 -1.82
C PRO A 44 12.07 -5.73 -2.58
N SER A 45 12.39 -6.92 -2.04
CA SER A 45 11.99 -8.21 -2.61
C SER A 45 10.48 -8.39 -2.67
N ALA A 46 9.72 -7.77 -1.76
CA ALA A 46 8.25 -7.77 -1.76
C ALA A 46 7.65 -7.40 -3.12
N GLY A 47 8.20 -6.37 -3.77
CA GLY A 47 7.73 -5.93 -5.09
C GLY A 47 7.95 -6.96 -6.20
N ARG A 48 8.87 -7.94 -6.04
CA ARG A 48 9.07 -9.02 -7.03
C ARG A 48 7.88 -9.99 -7.03
N PHE A 49 7.42 -10.39 -5.85
CA PHE A 49 6.22 -11.21 -5.70
C PHE A 49 5.00 -10.53 -6.31
N LEU A 50 4.73 -9.29 -5.90
CA LEU A 50 3.53 -8.57 -6.35
C LEU A 50 3.49 -8.37 -7.87
N ARG A 51 4.65 -8.19 -8.52
CA ARG A 51 4.74 -8.10 -9.98
C ARG A 51 4.51 -9.43 -10.70
N ALA A 52 4.72 -10.56 -10.02
CA ALA A 52 4.45 -11.90 -10.53
C ALA A 52 3.06 -12.43 -10.16
N TYR A 53 2.38 -11.79 -9.20
CA TYR A 53 1.05 -12.20 -8.75
C TYR A 53 -0.01 -11.91 -9.82
N THR A 54 -0.79 -12.94 -10.18
CA THR A 54 -1.72 -12.88 -11.32
C THR A 54 -3.20 -12.92 -10.92
N LEU A 55 -3.53 -13.23 -9.66
CA LEU A 55 -4.93 -13.25 -9.22
C LEU A 55 -5.42 -11.81 -9.08
N LEU A 56 -6.41 -11.46 -9.91
CA LEU A 56 -6.97 -10.12 -9.93
C LEU A 56 -8.06 -9.99 -8.86
N PRO A 57 -8.19 -8.80 -8.23
CA PRO A 57 -9.36 -8.52 -7.41
C PRO A 57 -10.63 -8.64 -8.27
N THR A 58 -11.66 -9.25 -7.71
CA THR A 58 -12.98 -9.23 -8.34
C THR A 58 -13.63 -7.88 -8.09
N ASP A 59 -14.02 -7.18 -9.17
CA ASP A 59 -14.73 -5.88 -9.11
C ASP A 59 -16.19 -5.99 -8.59
N ALA A 60 -16.53 -7.06 -7.87
CA ALA A 60 -17.92 -7.43 -7.60
C ALA A 60 -18.50 -6.67 -6.40
N ASP A 61 -17.81 -6.73 -5.25
CA ASP A 61 -18.24 -6.09 -4.01
C ASP A 61 -17.10 -6.08 -2.96
N HIS A 62 -17.40 -5.47 -1.82
CA HIS A 62 -16.47 -5.36 -0.70
C HIS A 62 -16.09 -6.73 -0.11
N GLU A 63 -17.03 -7.66 0.05
CA GLU A 63 -16.79 -8.98 0.64
C GLU A 63 -15.85 -9.83 -0.23
N ALA A 64 -16.02 -9.75 -1.55
CA ALA A 64 -15.14 -10.38 -2.52
C ALA A 64 -13.74 -9.75 -2.53
N THR A 65 -13.65 -8.44 -2.30
CA THR A 65 -12.36 -7.75 -2.13
C THR A 65 -11.63 -8.22 -0.88
N VAL A 66 -12.33 -8.37 0.26
CA VAL A 66 -11.76 -8.92 1.50
C VAL A 66 -11.20 -10.31 1.28
N ARG A 67 -11.97 -11.22 0.66
CA ARG A 67 -11.48 -12.57 0.31
C ARG A 67 -10.23 -12.53 -0.57
N TRP A 68 -10.20 -11.66 -1.58
CA TRP A 68 -9.03 -11.52 -2.44
C TRP A 68 -7.81 -11.00 -1.68
N VAL A 69 -7.99 -10.10 -0.70
CA VAL A 69 -6.90 -9.63 0.18
C VAL A 69 -6.36 -10.79 1.04
N ASP A 70 -7.24 -11.63 1.59
CA ASP A 70 -6.84 -12.83 2.34
C ASP A 70 -6.06 -13.81 1.45
N ASP A 71 -6.53 -14.06 0.22
CA ASP A 71 -5.85 -14.91 -0.77
C ASP A 71 -4.47 -14.34 -1.14
N LEU A 72 -4.37 -13.02 -1.30
CA LEU A 72 -3.12 -12.32 -1.56
C LEU A 72 -2.12 -12.55 -0.42
N VAL A 73 -2.54 -12.41 0.85
CA VAL A 73 -1.67 -12.67 2.01
C VAL A 73 -1.27 -14.15 2.08
N GLY A 74 -2.21 -15.06 1.84
CA GLY A 74 -1.94 -16.50 1.79
C GLY A 74 -0.85 -16.84 0.76
N ALA A 75 -1.00 -16.34 -0.47
CA ALA A 75 -0.04 -16.51 -1.55
C ALA A 75 1.31 -15.85 -1.22
N TRP A 76 1.29 -14.65 -0.62
CA TRP A 76 2.50 -13.93 -0.26
C TRP A 76 3.31 -14.67 0.80
N ARG A 77 2.65 -15.20 1.83
CA ARG A 77 3.30 -16.02 2.87
C ARG A 77 3.84 -17.34 2.31
N SER A 78 3.11 -17.97 1.38
CA SER A 78 3.62 -19.18 0.73
C SER A 78 4.90 -18.89 -0.03
N TRP A 79 4.86 -17.87 -0.89
CA TRP A 79 6.04 -17.43 -1.64
C TRP A 79 7.21 -17.07 -0.73
N ALA A 80 6.96 -16.39 0.39
CA ALA A 80 7.99 -16.04 1.36
C ALA A 80 8.70 -17.26 1.96
N ARG A 81 7.95 -18.33 2.25
CA ARG A 81 8.52 -19.59 2.75
C ARG A 81 9.33 -20.29 1.67
N ASP A 82 8.78 -20.39 0.47
CA ASP A 82 9.39 -21.08 -0.66
C ASP A 82 10.72 -20.43 -1.09
N GLU A 83 10.78 -19.09 -1.04
CA GLU A 83 11.98 -18.31 -1.36
C GLU A 83 12.89 -18.04 -0.14
N HIS A 84 12.61 -18.66 1.02
CA HIS A 84 13.39 -18.53 2.25
C HIS A 84 13.51 -17.10 2.80
N TYR A 85 12.53 -16.25 2.55
CA TYR A 85 12.42 -14.92 3.16
C TYR A 85 11.70 -14.94 4.51
N ALA A 86 10.83 -15.93 4.75
CA ALA A 86 10.12 -16.05 6.01
C ALA A 86 11.07 -16.45 7.14
N ASP A 87 10.86 -15.88 8.33
CA ASP A 87 11.51 -16.33 9.56
C ASP A 87 11.20 -17.81 9.81
N LYS A 88 12.20 -18.59 10.23
CA LYS A 88 12.06 -20.04 10.37
C LYS A 88 11.21 -20.45 11.57
N ASP A 89 11.19 -19.62 12.60
CA ASP A 89 10.54 -19.93 13.87
C ASP A 89 9.13 -19.33 13.91
N THR A 90 8.95 -18.09 13.42
CA THR A 90 7.65 -17.40 13.46
C THR A 90 6.88 -17.48 12.13
N GLY A 91 7.58 -17.68 11.01
CA GLY A 91 7.00 -17.55 9.68
C GLY A 91 6.70 -16.11 9.29
N ASP A 92 7.21 -15.13 10.04
CA ASP A 92 7.04 -13.71 9.73
C ASP A 92 7.84 -13.31 8.50
N THR A 93 7.34 -12.33 7.77
CA THR A 93 7.99 -11.80 6.58
C THR A 93 8.62 -10.44 6.83
N PRO A 94 9.76 -10.08 6.21
CA PRO A 94 10.48 -8.83 6.48
C PRO A 94 9.89 -7.61 5.74
N TRP A 95 8.57 -7.58 5.55
CA TRP A 95 7.86 -6.55 4.80
C TRP A 95 6.43 -6.38 5.30
N TRP A 96 5.88 -5.20 5.00
CA TRP A 96 4.48 -4.85 5.20
C TRP A 96 3.94 -4.27 3.89
N ALA A 97 2.62 -4.27 3.73
CA ALA A 97 1.99 -3.55 2.64
C ALA A 97 0.73 -2.81 3.08
N ILE A 98 0.37 -1.84 2.26
CA ILE A 98 -0.94 -1.23 2.24
C ILE A 98 -1.60 -1.52 0.90
N VAL A 99 -2.83 -2.00 0.94
CA VAL A 99 -3.68 -2.25 -0.23
C VAL A 99 -4.73 -1.15 -0.28
N ALA A 100 -4.86 -0.51 -1.44
CA ALA A 100 -5.86 0.50 -1.69
C ALA A 100 -6.73 0.11 -2.89
N THR A 101 -8.04 0.06 -2.66
CA THR A 101 -9.06 -0.12 -3.69
C THR A 101 -10.12 0.96 -3.51
N PRO A 102 -10.99 1.20 -4.51
CA PRO A 102 -12.16 2.07 -4.33
C PRO A 102 -13.10 1.62 -3.19
N LEU A 103 -13.02 0.35 -2.77
CA LEU A 103 -13.91 -0.27 -1.79
C LEU A 103 -13.34 -0.32 -0.37
N GLY A 104 -12.03 -0.09 -0.18
CA GLY A 104 -11.40 -0.23 1.13
C GLY A 104 -9.87 -0.09 1.13
N LEU A 105 -9.34 0.11 2.34
CA LEU A 105 -7.90 0.17 2.64
C LEU A 105 -7.57 -0.96 3.62
N TRP A 106 -6.51 -1.72 3.33
CA TRP A 106 -6.04 -2.77 4.22
C TRP A 106 -4.54 -2.65 4.47
N SER A 107 -4.11 -2.81 5.72
CA SER A 107 -2.71 -3.07 6.07
C SER A 107 -2.47 -4.58 6.16
N LEU A 108 -1.37 -5.01 5.56
CA LEU A 108 -0.88 -6.39 5.59
C LEU A 108 0.37 -6.43 6.46
N GLY A 109 0.27 -7.10 7.61
CA GLY A 109 1.34 -7.25 8.58
C GLY A 109 2.37 -8.31 8.19
N SER A 110 3.59 -8.16 8.72
CA SER A 110 4.66 -9.15 8.60
C SER A 110 4.27 -10.54 9.13
N ASP A 111 3.38 -10.58 10.11
CA ASP A 111 2.81 -11.78 10.74
C ASP A 111 1.65 -12.40 9.94
N GLY A 112 1.30 -11.81 8.80
CA GLY A 112 0.16 -12.23 8.00
C GLY A 112 -1.18 -11.66 8.48
N SER A 113 -1.17 -10.71 9.43
CA SER A 113 -2.38 -10.00 9.80
C SER A 113 -2.93 -9.18 8.64
N VAL A 114 -4.25 -9.13 8.54
CA VAL A 114 -4.99 -8.28 7.61
C VAL A 114 -5.85 -7.34 8.46
N VAL A 115 -5.63 -6.04 8.32
CA VAL A 115 -6.38 -5.02 9.07
C VAL A 115 -7.04 -4.08 8.08
N GLU A 116 -8.36 -4.07 8.05
CA GLU A 116 -9.12 -3.05 7.34
C GLU A 116 -9.17 -1.75 8.13
N HIS A 117 -8.95 -0.62 7.44
CA HIS A 117 -9.00 0.70 8.05
C HIS A 117 -10.40 1.31 7.92
N ALA A 118 -10.93 1.79 9.04
CA ALA A 118 -12.22 2.49 9.08
C ALA A 118 -12.14 3.91 8.48
N ASP A 119 -10.97 4.55 8.59
CA ASP A 119 -10.71 5.86 8.00
C ASP A 119 -10.45 5.75 6.50
N ASP A 120 -10.79 6.81 5.77
CA ASP A 120 -10.52 6.91 4.32
C ASP A 120 -9.03 7.18 4.00
N TYR A 121 -8.16 7.11 5.00
CA TYR A 121 -6.72 7.23 4.84
C TYR A 121 -5.99 6.32 5.83
N ALA A 122 -4.84 5.83 5.39
CA ALA A 122 -3.92 5.02 6.18
C ALA A 122 -2.51 5.21 5.61
N ALA A 123 -1.50 4.88 6.41
CA ALA A 123 -0.09 4.90 6.00
C ALA A 123 0.64 3.74 6.66
N GLU A 124 1.68 3.23 6.00
CA GLU A 124 2.46 2.08 6.44
C GLU A 124 3.97 2.36 6.30
N GLY A 125 4.78 1.75 7.16
CA GLY A 125 6.23 1.93 7.20
C GLY A 125 6.71 3.06 8.13
N SER A 126 8.02 3.32 8.12
CA SER A 126 8.70 4.22 9.07
C SER A 126 8.25 5.68 9.01
N GLY A 127 7.70 6.13 7.86
CA GLY A 127 7.13 7.46 7.69
C GLY A 127 5.63 7.57 8.02
N ALA A 128 5.01 6.51 8.55
CA ALA A 128 3.56 6.47 8.74
C ALA A 128 3.04 7.56 9.69
N GLY A 129 3.72 7.82 10.81
CA GLY A 129 3.31 8.85 11.78
C GLY A 129 3.17 10.25 11.16
N PRO A 130 4.24 10.81 10.55
CA PRO A 130 4.16 12.09 9.85
C PRO A 130 3.13 12.12 8.71
N ALA A 131 3.04 11.04 7.91
CA ALA A 131 2.06 10.95 6.84
C ALA A 131 0.61 10.99 7.37
N LEU A 132 0.31 10.23 8.42
CA LEU A 132 -1.02 10.21 9.05
C LEU A 132 -1.38 11.57 9.64
N GLY A 133 -0.43 12.26 10.30
CA GLY A 133 -0.66 13.61 10.81
C GLY A 133 -1.01 14.61 9.70
N ALA A 134 -0.29 14.56 8.58
CA ALA A 134 -0.57 15.39 7.41
C ALA A 134 -1.93 15.05 6.78
N LEU A 135 -2.21 13.76 6.57
CA LEU A 135 -3.48 13.27 6.04
C LEU A 135 -4.65 13.75 6.90
N TRP A 136 -4.57 13.58 8.21
CA TRP A 136 -5.60 14.02 9.16
C TRP A 136 -5.81 15.53 9.13
N GLY A 137 -4.72 16.32 9.21
CA GLY A 137 -4.81 17.79 9.20
C GLY A 137 -5.45 18.35 7.93
N MET A 138 -5.15 17.76 6.78
CA MET A 138 -5.80 18.09 5.51
C MET A 138 -7.26 17.63 5.45
N ALA A 139 -7.60 16.48 6.06
CA ALA A 139 -9.00 16.03 6.17
C ALA A 139 -9.86 17.06 6.91
N VAL A 140 -9.37 17.51 8.07
CA VAL A 140 -10.13 18.39 8.97
C VAL A 140 -10.24 19.82 8.42
N SER A 141 -9.22 20.29 7.69
CA SER A 141 -9.24 21.63 7.07
C SER A 141 -10.05 21.69 5.78
N GLY A 142 -10.24 20.56 5.08
CA GLY A 142 -11.06 20.46 3.86
C GLY A 142 -10.50 21.13 2.60
N GLY A 143 -9.32 21.76 2.68
CA GLY A 143 -8.75 22.55 1.59
C GLY A 143 -7.91 21.74 0.58
N VAL A 144 -7.49 20.52 0.93
CA VAL A 144 -6.62 19.69 0.09
C VAL A 144 -7.21 18.29 -0.03
N VAL A 145 -7.38 17.80 -1.26
CA VAL A 145 -8.03 16.51 -1.56
C VAL A 145 -7.26 15.71 -2.62
N GLY A 146 -7.69 14.48 -2.87
CA GLY A 146 -7.21 13.66 -3.99
C GLY A 146 -5.69 13.46 -4.01
N ARG A 147 -5.11 13.64 -5.21
CA ARG A 147 -3.67 13.46 -5.47
C ARG A 147 -2.79 14.34 -4.58
N GLU A 148 -3.10 15.63 -4.50
CA GLU A 148 -2.29 16.61 -3.78
C GLU A 148 -2.18 16.26 -2.29
N ARG A 149 -3.30 15.81 -1.69
CA ARG A 149 -3.33 15.36 -0.30
C ARG A 149 -2.39 14.18 -0.06
N VAL A 150 -2.35 13.21 -0.98
CA VAL A 150 -1.43 12.07 -0.88
C VAL A 150 0.02 12.50 -1.13
N GLU A 151 0.27 13.38 -2.10
CA GLU A 151 1.62 13.91 -2.36
C GLU A 151 2.19 14.63 -1.13
N LEU A 152 1.43 15.53 -0.51
CA LEU A 152 1.85 16.24 0.70
C LEU A 152 2.06 15.32 1.89
N ALA A 153 1.27 14.26 2.03
CA ALA A 153 1.47 13.25 3.07
C ALA A 153 2.80 12.50 2.90
N VAL A 154 3.16 12.14 1.66
CA VAL A 154 4.46 11.53 1.37
C VAL A 154 5.61 12.53 1.58
N VAL A 155 5.41 13.81 1.24
CA VAL A 155 6.41 14.86 1.54
C VAL A 155 6.65 14.97 3.05
N ALA A 156 5.59 14.92 3.87
CA ALA A 156 5.72 14.91 5.32
C ALA A 156 6.49 13.67 5.82
N ALA A 157 6.23 12.49 5.24
CA ALA A 157 7.00 11.27 5.52
C ALA A 157 8.47 11.41 5.14
N ILE A 158 8.79 11.99 3.99
CA ILE A 158 10.18 12.23 3.56
C ILE A 158 10.89 13.22 4.50
N ALA A 159 10.19 14.25 4.97
CA ALA A 159 10.77 15.29 5.82
C ALA A 159 11.08 14.82 7.25
N HIS A 160 10.32 13.83 7.76
CA HIS A 160 10.32 13.48 9.18
C HIS A 160 10.42 11.99 9.50
N GLY A 161 10.30 11.12 8.50
CA GLY A 161 10.35 9.67 8.66
C GLY A 161 11.73 9.10 8.38
N ASP A 162 12.27 8.31 9.32
CA ASP A 162 13.54 7.63 9.14
C ASP A 162 13.47 6.62 8.00
N GLY A 163 14.41 6.66 7.06
CA GLY A 163 14.43 5.74 5.92
C GLY A 163 13.43 6.08 4.80
N CYS A 164 12.78 7.24 4.86
CA CYS A 164 12.02 7.81 3.74
C CYS A 164 12.89 8.77 2.93
N GLY A 165 12.68 8.85 1.61
CA GLY A 165 13.36 9.87 0.80
C GLY A 165 13.19 9.75 -0.71
N GLY A 166 14.02 10.50 -1.43
CA GLY A 166 13.96 10.56 -2.89
C GLY A 166 12.76 11.36 -3.39
N THR A 167 12.17 10.91 -4.48
CA THR A 167 10.99 11.51 -5.12
C THR A 167 9.67 10.88 -4.66
N VAL A 168 8.60 11.66 -4.73
CA VAL A 168 7.22 11.23 -4.47
C VAL A 168 6.66 10.52 -5.70
N ARG A 169 6.01 9.38 -5.50
CA ARG A 169 5.20 8.68 -6.50
C ARG A 169 3.78 8.56 -6.00
N VAL A 170 2.81 8.87 -6.85
CA VAL A 170 1.39 8.74 -6.55
C VAL A 170 0.65 8.12 -7.73
N GLU A 171 -0.09 7.06 -7.43
CA GLU A 171 -0.93 6.30 -8.34
C GLU A 171 -2.40 6.44 -7.92
N MET A 172 -3.29 6.26 -8.91
CA MET A 172 -4.74 6.28 -8.72
C MET A 172 -5.39 5.04 -9.33
N THR A 173 -6.44 4.54 -8.69
CA THR A 173 -7.32 3.51 -9.24
C THR A 173 -8.77 3.92 -9.00
N GLU A 174 -9.65 3.59 -9.92
CA GLU A 174 -11.07 3.95 -9.86
C GLU A 174 -11.94 2.72 -10.11
N TYR A 175 -13.16 2.76 -9.57
CA TYR A 175 -14.13 1.72 -9.85
C TYR A 175 -14.59 1.87 -11.29
N THR A 176 -14.18 0.94 -12.15
CA THR A 176 -14.75 0.82 -13.49
C THR A 176 -15.94 -0.11 -13.38
N GLU A 177 -17.16 0.44 -13.38
CA GLU A 177 -18.34 -0.38 -13.63
C GLU A 177 -18.07 -1.17 -14.92
N ARG A 178 -17.92 -2.50 -14.80
CA ARG A 178 -17.98 -3.35 -15.99
C ARG A 178 -19.38 -3.17 -16.54
N ARG A 179 -19.50 -2.35 -17.59
CA ARG A 179 -20.68 -2.39 -18.46
C ARG A 179 -20.81 -3.83 -18.92
N THR A 180 -21.71 -4.57 -18.29
CA THR A 180 -22.12 -5.90 -18.72
C THR A 180 -22.68 -5.74 -20.13
N GLY A 181 -21.90 -6.13 -21.13
CA GLY A 181 -22.35 -6.32 -22.50
C GLY A 181 -23.10 -7.63 -22.67
#